data_AF-A0A7V5C8G0-F1
#
_entry.id   AF-A0A7V5C8G0-F1
#
_cell.length_a   1.000
_cell.length_b   1.000
_cell.length_c   1.000
_cell.angle_alpha   90.00
_cell.angle_beta   90.00
_cell.angle_gamma   90.00
#
_symmetry.space_group_name_H-M   'P 1'
#
loop_
_entity.id
_entity.type
_entity.pdbx_description
1 polymer ?
#
loop_
_entity_poly.entity_id
_entity_poly.type
_entity_poly.pdbx_seq_one_letter_code
_entity_poly.pdbx_strand_id
1 'polypeptide(L)' 'QGEPGCLSFEVTPDPAVEGRWQVAEVFVDQAAFDAHQARAAASDWAAVSAEIPRRYTIEEIET' A
#
# COMPACT_ATOMS: atom_id res chain seq x y z
N GLN A 1 10.64 -1.35 9.39
CA GLN A 1 11.10 0.05 9.40
C GLN A 1 10.12 0.82 8.53
N GLY A 2 9.51 1.89 9.04
CA GLY A 2 8.61 2.73 8.24
C GLY A 2 9.39 3.59 7.24
N GLU A 3 8.81 3.81 6.07
CA GLU A 3 9.34 4.77 5.10
C GLU A 3 9.19 6.21 5.62
N PRO A 4 10.06 7.15 5.20
CA PRO A 4 9.88 8.56 5.53
C PRO A 4 8.47 9.03 5.17
N GLY A 5 7.74 9.58 6.14
CA GLY A 5 6.39 10.08 5.95
C GLY A 5 5.28 9.01 5.96
N CYS A 6 5.59 7.72 6.13
CA CYS A 6 4.58 6.69 6.37
C CYS A 6 4.11 6.77 7.83
N LEU A 7 2.83 7.07 8.03
CA LEU A 7 2.17 7.19 9.34
C LEU A 7 1.62 5.84 9.83
N SER A 8 1.02 5.06 8.92
CA SER A 8 0.59 3.70 9.18
C SER A 8 0.71 2.82 7.94
N PHE A 9 0.95 1.53 8.16
CA PHE A 9 0.98 0.51 7.13
C PHE A 9 0.48 -0.80 7.76
N GLU A 10 -0.71 -1.22 7.37
CA GLU A 10 -1.39 -2.40 7.92
C GLU A 10 -1.70 -3.38 6.80
N VAL A 11 -1.41 -4.66 7.05
CA VAL A 11 -1.74 -5.76 6.15
C VAL A 11 -2.48 -6.81 6.96
N THR A 12 -3.73 -7.08 6.59
CA THR A 12 -4.59 -8.02 7.30
C THR A 12 -5.24 -8.99 6.31
N PRO A 13 -5.45 -10.26 6.70
CA PRO A 13 -6.21 -11.18 5.86
C PRO A 13 -7.67 -10.73 5.79
N ASP A 14 -8.30 -10.88 4.63
CA ASP A 14 -9.72 -10.62 4.50
C ASP A 14 -10.52 -11.67 5.29
N PRO A 15 -11.44 -11.26 6.17
CA PRO A 15 -12.18 -12.20 7.03
C PRO A 15 -13.23 -13.02 6.26
N ALA A 16 -13.62 -12.59 5.06
CA ALA A 16 -14.67 -13.21 4.27
C ALA A 16 -14.16 -13.95 3.02
N VAL A 17 -12.99 -13.57 2.48
CA VAL A 17 -12.43 -14.14 1.26
C VAL A 17 -11.04 -14.71 1.53
N GLU A 18 -10.95 -16.04 1.59
CA GLU A 18 -9.67 -16.74 1.77
C GLU A 18 -8.66 -16.35 0.67
N GLY A 19 -7.42 -16.11 1.09
CA GLY A 19 -6.33 -15.71 0.18
C GLY A 19 -6.36 -14.26 -0.28
N ARG A 20 -7.40 -13.47 0.08
CA ARG A 20 -7.39 -12.02 -0.10
C ARG A 20 -6.72 -11.35 1.09
N TRP A 21 -5.91 -10.33 0.79
CA TRP A 21 -5.29 -9.46 1.77
C TRP A 21 -5.82 -8.04 1.59
N GLN A 22 -6.02 -7.36 2.71
CA GLN A 22 -6.36 -5.95 2.79
C GLN A 22 -5.09 -5.19 3.19
N VAL A 23 -4.83 -4.09 2.49
CA VAL A 23 -3.70 -3.20 2.77
C VAL A 23 -4.25 -1.81 3.01
N ALA A 24 -3.90 -1.21 4.14
CA ALA A 24 -4.26 0.15 4.51
C ALA A 24 -2.98 0.93 4.82
N GLU A 25 -2.82 2.09 4.17
CA GLU A 25 -1.60 2.88 4.25
C GLU A 25 -1.97 4.35 4.41
N VAL A 26 -1.30 5.05 5.34
CA VAL A 26 -1.49 6.48 5.55
C VAL A 26 -0.13 7.16 5.50
N PHE A 27 -0.06 8.26 4.76
CA PHE A 27 1.15 9.06 4.59
C PHE A 27 0.91 10.50 5.01
N VAL A 28 1.98 11.17 5.42
CA VAL A 28 1.95 12.56 5.91
C VAL A 28 1.58 13.56 4.80
N ASP A 29 1.93 13.25 3.55
CA ASP A 29 1.62 14.04 2.38
C ASP A 29 1.70 13.20 1.09
N GLN A 30 1.29 13.80 -0.03
CA GLN A 30 1.33 13.18 -1.34
C GLN A 30 2.77 12.83 -1.78
N ALA A 31 3.77 13.62 -1.40
CA ALA A 31 5.15 13.38 -1.82
C ALA A 31 5.72 12.09 -1.18
N ALA A 32 5.39 11.84 0.09
CA ALA A 32 5.73 10.59 0.77
C ALA A 32 5.01 9.39 0.13
N PHE A 33 3.72 9.53 -0.21
CA PHE A 33 2.97 8.48 -0.91
C PHE A 33 3.55 8.17 -2.29
N ASP A 34 3.88 9.18 -3.09
CA ASP A 34 4.45 9.00 -4.43
C ASP A 34 5.82 8.31 -4.36
N ALA A 35 6.66 8.69 -3.39
CA ALA A 35 7.94 8.04 -3.15
C ALA A 35 7.77 6.56 -2.77
N HIS A 36 6.78 6.25 -1.93
CA HIS A 36 6.43 4.88 -1.59
C HIS A 36 5.97 4.08 -2.83
N GLN A 37 5.05 4.63 -3.64
CA GLN A 37 4.53 3.96 -4.84
C GLN A 37 5.65 3.66 -5.84
N ALA A 38 6.56 4.61 -6.08
CA ALA A 38 7.70 4.41 -6.97
C ALA A 38 8.63 3.28 -6.48
N ARG A 39 8.94 3.26 -5.17
CA ARG A 39 9.76 2.21 -4.56
C ARG A 39 9.05 0.85 -4.62
N ALA A 40 7.75 0.80 -4.31
CA ALA A 40 6.95 -0.42 -4.34
C ALA A 40 6.93 -1.02 -5.75
N ALA A 41 6.68 -0.20 -6.78
CA ALA A 41 6.68 -0.63 -8.18
C ALA A 41 8.04 -1.16 -8.66
N ALA A 42 9.15 -0.66 -8.12
CA ALA A 42 10.51 -1.09 -8.46
C ALA A 42 10.97 -2.34 -7.70
N SER A 43 10.16 -2.90 -6.80
CA SER A 43 10.56 -4.03 -5.96
C SER A 43 10.40 -5.39 -6.65
N ASP A 44 11.19 -6.37 -6.22
CA ASP A 44 11.00 -7.78 -6.62
C ASP A 44 9.59 -8.28 -6.30
N TRP A 45 8.99 -7.76 -5.23
CA TRP A 45 7.62 -8.06 -4.85
C TRP A 45 6.61 -7.64 -5.92
N ALA A 46 6.78 -6.46 -6.54
CA ALA A 46 5.93 -6.02 -7.63
C ALA A 46 6.05 -6.94 -8.85
N ALA A 47 7.25 -7.43 -9.15
CA ALA A 47 7.46 -8.38 -10.24
C ALA A 47 6.75 -9.72 -9.99
N VAL A 48 6.95 -10.34 -8.81
CA VAL A 48 6.35 -11.65 -8.51
C VAL A 48 4.84 -11.60 -8.28
N SER A 49 4.31 -10.45 -7.86
CA SER A 49 2.87 -10.24 -7.61
C SER A 49 2.16 -9.54 -8.77
N ALA A 50 2.79 -9.36 -9.93
CA ALA A 50 2.24 -8.58 -11.04
C ALA A 50 0.87 -9.08 -11.51
N GLU A 51 0.64 -10.39 -11.48
CA GLU A 51 -0.60 -11.04 -11.94
C GLU A 51 -1.70 -11.06 -10.87
N ILE A 52 -1.42 -10.64 -9.62
CA ILE A 52 -2.42 -10.58 -8.55
C ILE A 52 -3.26 -9.31 -8.74
N PRO A 53 -4.60 -9.42 -8.91
CA PRO A 53 -5.45 -8.25 -9.09
C PRO A 53 -5.46 -7.38 -7.82
N ARG A 54 -5.26 -6.07 -8.00
CA ARG A 54 -5.35 -5.07 -6.95
C ARG A 54 -6.61 -4.23 -7.16
N ARG A 55 -7.36 -3.98 -6.09
CA ARG A 55 -8.52 -3.08 -6.07
C ARG A 55 -8.41 -2.21 -4.83
N TYR A 56 -8.18 -0.93 -5.02
CA TYR A 56 -8.00 0.04 -3.94
C TYR A 56 -8.45 1.42 -4.40
N THR A 57 -8.74 2.28 -3.43
CA THR A 57 -8.97 3.72 -3.61
C THR A 57 -7.80 4.48 -3.01
N ILE A 58 -7.53 5.67 -3.56
CA ILE A 58 -6.62 6.64 -2.97
C ILE A 58 -7.48 7.86 -2.65
N GLU A 59 -7.41 8.32 -1.41
CA GLU A 59 -8.19 9.44 -0.90
C GLU A 59 -7.25 10.38 -0.14
N GLU A 60 -7.41 11.68 -0.34
CA GLU A 60 -6.75 12.70 0.49
C GLU A 60 -7.56 12.85 1.78
N ILE A 61 -6.91 12.67 2.93
CA ILE A 61 -7.55 12.76 4.24
C ILE A 61 -7.26 14.15 4.81
N GLU A 62 -8.25 15.03 4.79
CA GLU A 62 -8.18 16.29 5.52
C GLU A 62 -8.14 16.00 7.03
N THR A 63 -7.14 16.56 7.71
CA THR A 63 -6.92 16.35 9.15
C THR A 63 -7.61 17.42 9.99
#